data_AF-A0ABD0NAI0-F1
#
_entry.id   AF-A0ABD0NAI0-F1
#
_cell.length_a   1.000
_cell.length_b   1.000
_cell.length_c   1.000
_cell.angle_alpha   90.00
_cell.angle_beta   90.00
_cell.angle_gamma   90.00
#
_symmetry.space_group_name_H-M   'P 1'
#
loop_
_entity.id
_entity.type
_entity.pdbx_description
1 polymer ?
#
loop_
_entity_poly.entity_id
_entity_poly.type
_entity_poly.pdbx_seq_one_letter_code
_entity_poly.pdbx_strand_id
1 'polypeptide(L)' 'PKPTIEEIKQWAQSFDKLMKNPAGRNKFREFLRTEYSEENMLFWLACEDLKKEINKSAIEEKARVIYEDYISILSPKE' A
#
# COMPACT_ATOMS: atom_id res chain seq x y z
N PRO A 1 15.01 -2.50 -9.80
CA PRO A 1 15.89 -3.69 -9.79
C PRO A 1 15.06 -4.97 -9.64
N LYS A 2 15.41 -6.06 -10.34
CA LYS A 2 14.77 -7.36 -10.12
C LYS A 2 15.27 -7.93 -8.78
N PRO A 3 14.37 -8.41 -7.90
CA PRO A 3 14.78 -9.01 -6.64
C PRO A 3 15.51 -10.32 -6.88
N THR A 4 16.46 -10.63 -6.01
CA THR A 4 17.20 -11.90 -6.00
C THR A 4 16.30 -13.04 -5.54
N ILE A 5 16.68 -14.28 -5.87
CA ILE A 5 15.94 -15.47 -5.41
C ILE A 5 15.91 -15.53 -3.87
N GLU A 6 16.98 -15.12 -3.22
CA GLU A 6 17.04 -15.10 -1.75
C GLU A 6 16.04 -14.09 -1.18
N GLU A 7 15.98 -12.87 -1.71
CA GLU A 7 14.97 -11.89 -1.30
C GLU A 7 13.54 -12.42 -1.49
N ILE A 8 13.25 -13.08 -2.60
CA ILE A 8 11.93 -13.65 -2.88
C ILE A 8 11.57 -14.74 -1.85
N LYS A 9 12.51 -15.62 -1.49
CA LYS A 9 12.28 -16.64 -0.45
C LYS A 9 11.96 -16.03 0.90
N GLN A 10 12.57 -14.90 1.23
CA GLN A 10 12.34 -14.20 2.49
C GLN A 10 10.92 -13.61 2.59
N TRP A 11 10.26 -13.30 1.46
CA TRP A 11 8.90 -12.77 1.45
C TRP A 11 7.87 -13.76 2.01
N ALA A 12 8.01 -15.05 1.68
CA ALA A 12 7.13 -16.11 2.19
C ALA A 12 7.30 -16.35 3.70
N GLN A 13 8.42 -15.93 4.28
CA GLN A 13 8.71 -16.11 5.70
C GLN A 13 8.19 -14.96 6.57
N SER A 14 7.95 -13.78 5.99
CA SER A 14 7.53 -12.59 6.74
C SER A 14 6.88 -11.56 5.82
N PHE A 15 5.65 -11.18 6.16
CA PHE A 15 4.94 -10.11 5.46
C PHE A 15 5.69 -8.78 5.54
N ASP A 16 6.32 -8.47 6.68
CA ASP A 16 7.15 -7.25 6.81
C ASP A 16 8.32 -7.24 5.81
N LYS A 17 8.96 -8.38 5.57
CA LYS A 17 10.06 -8.49 4.59
C LYS A 17 9.56 -8.27 3.17
N LEU A 18 8.37 -8.79 2.84
CA LEU A 18 7.70 -8.52 1.56
C LEU A 18 7.39 -7.02 1.40
N MET A 19 6.78 -6.40 2.41
CA MET A 19 6.29 -5.03 2.35
C MET A 19 7.40 -3.98 2.38
N LYS A 20 8.55 -4.27 3.01
CA LYS A 20 9.74 -3.40 2.97
C LYS A 20 10.39 -3.35 1.58
N ASN A 21 10.21 -4.38 0.76
CA ASN A 21 10.80 -4.45 -0.58
C ASN A 21 9.86 -3.83 -1.64
N PRO A 22 10.29 -2.82 -2.43
CA PRO A 22 9.46 -2.24 -3.50
C PRO A 22 9.00 -3.26 -4.56
N ALA A 23 9.84 -4.22 -4.93
CA ALA A 23 9.46 -5.27 -5.87
C ALA A 23 8.46 -6.25 -5.25
N GLY A 24 8.60 -6.54 -3.96
CA GLY A 24 7.64 -7.33 -3.18
C GLY A 24 6.25 -6.69 -3.17
N ARG A 25 6.19 -5.39 -2.84
CA ARG A 25 4.95 -4.60 -2.88
C ARG A 25 4.28 -4.62 -4.25
N ASN A 26 5.05 -4.45 -5.33
CA ASN A 26 4.50 -4.47 -6.68
C ASN A 26 3.93 -5.85 -7.04
N LYS A 27 4.63 -6.94 -6.70
CA LYS A 27 4.12 -8.29 -6.93
C LYS A 27 2.91 -8.64 -6.09
N PHE A 28 2.89 -8.20 -4.85
CA PHE A 28 1.72 -8.36 -3.98
C PHE A 28 0.52 -7.58 -4.51
N ARG A 29 0.71 -6.35 -4.97
CA ARG A 29 -0.35 -5.57 -5.63
C ARG A 29 -0.90 -6.25 -6.89
N GLU A 30 -0.02 -6.79 -7.74
CA GLU A 30 -0.44 -7.55 -8.92
C GLU A 30 -1.29 -8.77 -8.54
N PHE A 31 -0.92 -9.48 -7.46
CA PHE A 31 -1.69 -10.59 -6.92
C PHE A 31 -3.06 -10.13 -6.41
N LEU A 32 -3.13 -9.10 -5.57
CA LEU A 32 -4.40 -8.59 -5.03
C LEU A 32 -5.36 -8.12 -6.13
N ARG A 33 -4.86 -7.58 -7.24
CA ARG A 33 -5.69 -7.24 -8.41
C ARG A 33 -6.41 -8.46 -8.98
N THR A 34 -5.78 -9.64 -8.95
CA THR A 34 -6.42 -10.88 -9.42
C THR A 34 -7.55 -11.35 -8.51
N GLU A 35 -7.55 -10.89 -7.26
CA GLU A 35 -8.57 -11.20 -6.24
C GLU A 35 -9.52 -10.01 -5.98
N TYR A 36 -9.47 -8.97 -6.82
CA TYR A 36 -10.26 -7.74 -6.67
C TYR A 36 -10.11 -7.09 -5.29
N SER A 37 -8.90 -7.15 -4.72
CA SER A 37 -8.57 -6.66 -3.37
C SER A 37 -7.41 -5.68 -3.36
N GLU A 38 -7.08 -5.07 -4.52
CA GLU A 38 -5.94 -4.17 -4.68
C GLU A 38 -6.07 -2.86 -3.91
N GLU A 39 -7.30 -2.45 -3.58
CA GLU A 39 -7.63 -1.28 -2.77
C GLU A 39 -6.94 -1.33 -1.41
N ASN A 40 -6.79 -2.51 -0.80
CA ASN A 40 -6.09 -2.69 0.47
C ASN A 40 -4.64 -2.24 0.40
N MET A 41 -3.96 -2.55 -0.71
CA MET A 41 -2.58 -2.16 -0.94
C MET A 41 -2.47 -0.67 -1.28
N LEU A 42 -3.43 -0.12 -2.01
CA LEU A 42 -3.48 1.30 -2.34
C LEU A 42 -3.70 2.16 -1.09
N PHE A 43 -4.62 1.76 -0.22
CA PHE A 43 -4.86 2.37 1.07
C PHE A 43 -3.59 2.35 1.93
N TRP A 44 -2.95 1.18 2.07
CA TRP A 44 -1.71 1.06 2.84
C TRP A 44 -0.61 1.99 2.31
N LEU A 45 -0.43 2.08 0.99
CA LEU A 45 0.56 2.98 0.37
C LEU A 45 0.24 4.46 0.64
N ALA A 46 -1.04 4.84 0.60
CA ALA A 46 -1.46 6.20 0.89
C ALA A 46 -1.18 6.56 2.36
N CYS A 47 -1.42 5.64 3.30
CA CYS A 47 -1.05 5.82 4.70
C CYS A 47 0.47 5.97 4.89
N GLU A 48 1.28 5.16 4.20
CA GLU A 48 2.75 5.26 4.28
C GLU A 48 3.29 6.57 3.70
N ASP A 49 2.61 7.16 2.71
CA ASP A 49 2.94 8.50 2.20
C ASP A 49 2.52 9.60 3.18
N LEU A 50 1.30 9.51 3.74
CA LEU A 50 0.81 10.45 4.75
C LEU A 50 1.74 10.52 5.97
N LYS A 51 2.23 9.38 6.47
CA LYS A 51 3.14 9.31 7.62
C LYS A 51 4.46 10.07 7.43
N LYS A 52 4.87 10.33 6.19
CA LYS A 52 6.11 11.06 5.87
C LYS A 52 5.90 12.56 5.77
N GLU A 53 4.65 13.01 5.71
CA GLU A 53 4.31 14.42 5.57
C GLU A 53 4.48 15.16 6.90
N ILE A 54 5.00 16.38 6.84
CA ILE A 54 5.20 17.25 8.01
C ILE A 54 4.43 18.56 7.88
N ASN A 55 4.04 18.94 6.67
CA ASN A 55 3.25 20.14 6.44
C ASN A 55 1.80 19.87 6.85
N LYS A 56 1.29 20.60 7.85
CA LYS A 56 -0.07 20.41 8.39
C LYS A 56 -1.17 20.49 7.33
N SER A 57 -1.09 21.45 6.41
CA SER A 57 -2.10 21.60 5.35
C SER A 57 -2.07 20.42 4.37
N ALA A 58 -0.87 19.93 4.03
CA ALA A 58 -0.74 18.73 3.19
C ALA A 58 -1.21 17.46 3.93
N ILE A 59 -0.97 17.35 5.24
CA ILE A 59 -1.50 16.25 6.08
C ILE A 59 -3.02 16.26 6.04
N GLU A 60 -3.65 17.41 6.30
CA GLU A 60 -5.11 17.55 6.30
C GLU A 60 -5.71 17.15 4.95
N GLU A 61 -5.14 17.64 3.85
CA GLU A 61 -5.64 17.32 2.52
C GLU A 61 -5.45 15.84 2.16
N LYS A 62 -4.28 15.26 2.43
CA LYS A 62 -4.04 13.83 2.18
C LYS A 62 -4.94 12.94 3.05
N ALA A 63 -5.15 13.31 4.32
CA ALA A 63 -6.03 12.58 5.22
C ALA A 63 -7.49 12.62 4.74
N ARG A 64 -7.96 13.77 4.27
CA ARG A 64 -9.29 13.93 3.67
C ARG A 64 -9.46 13.03 2.45
N VAL A 65 -8.49 13.05 1.53
CA VAL A 65 -8.51 12.20 0.33
C VAL A 65 -8.51 10.71 0.70
N ILE A 66 -7.68 10.28 1.66
CA ILE A 66 -7.64 8.88 2.10
C ILE A 66 -8.99 8.44 2.68
N TYR A 67 -9.63 9.31 3.47
CA TYR A 67 -10.94 9.01 4.05
C TYR A 67 -12.01 8.85 2.96
N GLU A 68 -12.09 9.81 2.04
CA GLU A 68 -13.06 9.79 0.93
C GLU A 68 -12.86 8.57 0.02
N ASP A 69 -11.60 8.21 -0.25
CA ASP A 69 -11.28 7.13 -1.19
C ASP A 69 -11.32 5.73 -0.58
N TYR A 70 -11.10 5.53 0.73
CA TYR A 70 -10.87 4.17 1.27
C TYR A 70 -11.60 3.84 2.58
N ILE A 71 -12.23 4.82 3.25
CA ILE A 71 -12.86 4.62 4.58
C ILE A 71 -14.33 5.02 4.60
N SER A 72 -14.73 5.97 3.76
CA SER A 72 -16.12 6.38 3.64
C SER A 72 -16.96 5.22 3.11
N ILE A 73 -18.09 4.95 3.76
CA ILE A 73 -19.09 3.96 3.33
C ILE A 73 -19.71 4.27 1.95
N LEU A 74 -19.46 5.47 1.43
CA LEU A 74 -19.88 5.91 0.09
C LEU A 74 -18.72 5.84 -0.92
N SER A 75 -17.55 5.35 -0.51
CA SER A 75 -16.40 5.22 -1.38
C SER A 75 -16.69 4.18 -2.48
N PRO A 76 -16.38 4.48 -3.75
CA PRO A 76 -16.46 3.49 -4.82
C PRO A 76 -15.38 2.41 -4.73
N LYS A 77 -14.43 2.52 -3.77
CA LYS A 77 -13.32 1.58 -3.57
C LYS A 77 -13.45 0.77 -2.27
N GLU A 78 -14.58 0.84 -1.56
CA GLU A 78 -14.88 -0.01 -0.39
C GLU A 78 -15.85 -1.14 -0.75
#